data_AF-A0AAW8PZ75-F1
#
_entry.id   AF-A0AAW8PZ75-F1
#
_cell.length_a   1.000
_cell.length_b   1.000
_cell.length_c   1.000
_cell.angle_alpha   90.00
_cell.angle_beta   90.00
_cell.angle_gamma   90.00
#
_symmetry.space_group_name_H-M   'P 1'
#
loop_
_entity.id
_entity.type
_entity.pdbx_description
1 polymer ?
#
loop_
_entity_poly.entity_id
_entity_poly.type
_entity_poly.pdbx_seq_one_letter_code
_entity_poly.pdbx_strand_id
1 'polypeptide(L)'
;MYKEIKQSILKVIYENDSSFRSSVDEAFNDGLSYTQALELAVTNLSLAKEKQQNEAIGIAVRFGGFEQAHHKSWVIDQMVRSLSGNDYERVVKEARSGEDGDNSYSWDEGIAP
;
A
#
# COMPACT_ATOMS: atom_id res chain seq x y z
N MET A 1 23.95 -17.01 12.49
CA MET A 1 24.13 -15.60 12.08
C MET A 1 23.05 -15.07 11.13
N TYR A 2 23.03 -15.37 9.83
CA TYR A 2 22.03 -14.78 8.90
C TYR A 2 20.56 -15.08 9.28
N LYS A 3 20.26 -16.34 9.63
CA LYS A 3 18.92 -16.77 10.05
C LYS A 3 18.44 -16.04 11.31
N GLU A 4 19.32 -15.87 12.29
CA GLU A 4 19.02 -15.18 13.55
C GLU A 4 18.78 -13.68 13.33
N ILE A 5 19.58 -13.04 12.46
CA ILE A 5 19.39 -11.64 12.08
C ILE A 5 18.04 -11.46 11.39
N LYS A 6 17.69 -12.32 10.42
CA LYS A 6 16.39 -12.29 9.74
C LYS A 6 15.25 -12.43 10.74
N GLN A 7 15.31 -13.39 11.66
CA GLN A 7 14.28 -13.59 12.69
C GLN A 7 14.14 -12.39 13.63
N SER A 8 15.25 -11.77 14.03
CA SER A 8 15.23 -10.56 14.86
C SER A 8 14.50 -9.41 14.16
N ILE A 9 14.81 -9.18 12.87
CA ILE A 9 14.16 -8.15 12.06
C ILE A 9 12.66 -8.42 11.93
N LEU A 10 12.26 -9.64 11.59
CA LEU A 10 10.85 -10.00 11.42
C LEU A 10 10.05 -9.82 12.70
N LYS A 11 10.67 -10.09 13.86
CA LYS A 11 10.03 -9.84 15.15
C LYS A 11 9.79 -8.35 15.39
N VAL A 12 10.76 -7.49 15.07
CA VAL A 12 10.58 -6.04 15.16
C VAL A 12 9.45 -5.56 14.24
N ILE A 13 9.36 -6.09 13.02
CA ILE A 13 8.26 -5.73 12.10
C ILE A 13 6.91 -6.17 12.67
N TYR A 14 6.82 -7.38 13.21
CA TYR A 14 5.60 -7.89 13.85
C TYR A 14 5.10 -6.99 15.00
N GLU A 15 6.00 -6.41 15.78
CA GLU A 15 5.64 -5.54 16.90
C GLU A 15 5.16 -4.15 16.45
N ASN A 16 5.56 -3.69 15.26
CA ASN A 16 5.36 -2.31 14.81
C ASN A 16 4.40 -2.15 13.62
N ASP A 17 4.13 -3.21 12.86
CA ASP A 17 3.25 -3.20 11.68
C ASP A 17 2.02 -4.08 11.95
N SER A 18 0.87 -3.44 12.15
CA SER A 18 -0.39 -4.12 12.48
C SER A 18 -0.89 -5.02 11.34
N SER A 19 -0.65 -4.64 10.08
CA SER A 19 -1.02 -5.42 8.90
C SER A 19 -0.19 -6.69 8.80
N PHE A 20 1.13 -6.56 9.00
CA PHE A 20 2.03 -7.70 9.08
C PHE A 20 1.66 -8.62 10.24
N ARG A 21 1.41 -8.06 11.43
CA ARG A 21 0.99 -8.82 12.61
C ARG A 21 -0.27 -9.64 12.35
N SER A 22 -1.32 -9.01 11.81
CA SER A 22 -2.58 -9.71 11.49
C SER A 22 -2.36 -10.87 10.53
N SER A 23 -1.50 -10.68 9.52
CA SER A 23 -1.16 -11.73 8.55
C SER A 23 -0.41 -12.91 9.19
N VAL A 24 0.46 -12.63 10.16
CA VAL A 24 1.18 -13.66 10.92
C VAL A 24 0.23 -14.42 11.84
N ASP A 25 -0.68 -13.73 12.52
CA ASP A 25 -1.67 -14.32 13.42
C ASP A 25 -2.63 -15.26 12.66
N GLU A 26 -3.10 -14.87 11.47
CA GLU A 26 -3.91 -15.72 10.60
C GLU A 26 -3.17 -16.99 10.20
N ALA A 27 -1.93 -16.84 9.68
CA ALA A 27 -1.10 -17.96 9.27
C ALA A 27 -0.79 -18.93 10.44
N PHE A 28 -0.60 -18.40 11.65
CA PHE A 28 -0.41 -19.20 12.85
C PHE A 28 -1.69 -19.95 13.25
N ASN A 29 -2.85 -19.30 13.18
CA ASN A 29 -4.15 -19.94 13.43
C ASN A 29 -4.45 -21.07 12.44
N ASP A 30 -3.90 -21.01 11.23
CA ASP A 30 -3.95 -22.09 10.23
C ASP A 30 -2.98 -23.26 10.52
N GLY A 31 -2.30 -23.25 11.66
CA GLY A 31 -1.48 -24.36 12.15
C GLY A 31 -0.01 -24.30 11.72
N LEU A 32 0.45 -23.18 11.14
CA LEU A 32 1.87 -22.99 10.85
C LEU A 32 2.65 -22.69 12.13
N SER A 33 3.90 -23.16 12.19
CA SER A 33 4.81 -22.69 13.25
C SER A 33 5.05 -21.19 13.12
N TYR A 34 5.37 -20.52 14.23
CA TYR A 34 5.66 -19.08 14.22
C TYR A 34 6.73 -18.66 13.19
N THR A 35 7.75 -19.51 12.96
CA THR A 35 8.77 -19.21 11.93
C THR A 35 8.21 -19.30 10.52
N GLN A 36 7.36 -20.30 10.23
CA GLN A 36 6.70 -20.43 8.93
C GLN A 36 5.68 -19.32 8.70
N ALA A 37 4.90 -18.95 9.73
CA ALA A 37 3.96 -17.85 9.66
C ALA A 37 4.65 -16.51 9.36
N LEU A 38 5.78 -16.21 10.01
CA LEU A 38 6.60 -15.04 9.69
C LEU A 38 7.11 -15.04 8.25
N GLU A 39 7.62 -16.17 7.76
CA GLU A 39 8.14 -16.26 6.40
C GLU A 39 7.02 -16.10 5.36
N LEU A 40 5.87 -16.75 5.57
CA LEU A 40 4.71 -16.64 4.70
C LEU A 40 4.16 -15.21 4.66
N ALA A 41 4.02 -14.56 5.81
CA ALA A 41 3.52 -13.20 5.89
C ALA A 41 4.43 -12.21 5.14
N VAL A 42 5.76 -12.38 5.22
CA VAL A 42 6.71 -11.53 4.47
C VAL A 42 6.53 -11.73 2.98
N THR A 43 6.48 -12.98 2.53
CA THR A 43 6.27 -13.30 1.11
C THR A 43 4.96 -12.71 0.60
N ASN A 44 3.87 -12.87 1.34
CA ASN A 44 2.56 -12.34 0.97
C ASN A 44 2.57 -10.81 0.89
N LEU A 45 3.18 -10.12 1.87
CA LEU A 45 3.32 -8.66 1.83
C LEU A 45 4.18 -8.19 0.66
N SER A 46 5.29 -8.86 0.36
CA SER A 46 6.13 -8.54 -0.80
C SER A 46 5.36 -8.68 -2.10
N LEU A 47 4.62 -9.78 -2.27
CA LEU A 47 3.77 -10.02 -3.45
C LEU A 47 2.63 -9.00 -3.55
N ALA A 48 2.00 -8.64 -2.44
CA ALA A 48 0.95 -7.62 -2.41
C ALA A 48 1.48 -6.25 -2.85
N LYS A 49 2.66 -5.84 -2.34
CA LYS A 49 3.30 -4.58 -2.73
C LYS A 49 3.71 -4.56 -4.20
N GLU A 50 4.26 -5.67 -4.71
CA GLU A 50 4.60 -5.79 -6.13
C GLU A 50 3.35 -5.70 -7.01
N LYS A 51 2.25 -6.35 -6.61
CA LYS A 51 0.96 -6.24 -7.30
C LYS A 51 0.46 -4.79 -7.34
N GLN A 52 0.42 -4.09 -6.20
CA GLN A 52 -0.01 -2.70 -6.12
C GLN A 52 0.84 -1.77 -7.00
N GLN A 53 2.16 -1.99 -7.02
CA GLN A 53 3.08 -1.24 -7.87
C GLN A 53 2.80 -1.49 -9.35
N ASN A 54 2.64 -2.75 -9.75
CA ASN A 54 2.38 -3.12 -11.14
C ASN A 54 1.00 -2.61 -11.61
N GLU A 55 -0.01 -2.63 -10.75
CA GLU A 55 -1.34 -2.06 -11.03
C GLU A 55 -1.26 -0.55 -11.27
N ALA A 56 -0.58 0.19 -10.38
CA ALA A 56 -0.38 1.64 -10.54
C ALA A 56 0.40 1.99 -11.82
N ILE A 57 1.48 1.25 -12.12
CA ILE A 57 2.23 1.41 -13.38
C ILE A 57 1.32 1.10 -14.58
N GLY A 58 0.51 0.05 -14.50
CA GLY A 58 -0.43 -0.33 -15.54
C GLY A 58 -1.45 0.78 -15.84
N ILE A 59 -1.97 1.44 -14.81
CA ILE A 59 -2.87 2.61 -14.94
C ILE A 59 -2.14 3.76 -15.63
N ALA A 60 -0.94 4.11 -15.17
CA ALA A 60 -0.13 5.19 -15.73
C ALA A 60 0.19 4.97 -17.22
N VAL A 61 0.63 3.76 -17.59
CA VAL A 61 1.01 3.42 -18.98
C VAL A 61 -0.20 3.43 -19.91
N ARG A 62 -1.36 2.94 -19.44
CA ARG A 62 -2.59 2.87 -20.25
C ARG A 62 -3.26 4.22 -20.45
N PHE A 63 -3.25 5.06 -19.42
CA PHE A 63 -4.12 6.24 -19.36
C PHE A 63 -3.37 7.56 -19.12
N GLY A 64 -2.06 7.55 -18.84
CA GLY A 64 -1.30 8.77 -18.55
C GLY A 64 -1.11 9.71 -19.75
N GLY A 65 -1.30 9.22 -20.98
CA GLY A 65 -1.14 9.98 -22.21
C GLY A 65 -2.35 10.80 -22.65
N PHE A 66 -3.46 10.80 -21.91
CA PHE A 66 -4.65 11.59 -22.27
C PHE A 66 -4.44 13.07 -21.99
N GLU A 67 -4.87 13.95 -22.91
CA GLU A 67 -4.59 15.39 -22.83
C GLU A 67 -5.43 16.14 -21.78
N GLN A 68 -6.66 15.70 -21.53
CA GLN A 68 -7.59 16.42 -20.67
C GLN A 68 -7.17 16.34 -19.19
N ALA A 69 -7.14 17.49 -18.52
CA ALA A 69 -6.67 17.59 -17.13
C ALA A 69 -7.47 16.69 -16.18
N HIS A 70 -8.80 16.62 -16.32
CA HIS A 70 -9.65 15.79 -15.48
C HIS A 70 -9.44 14.27 -15.70
N HIS A 71 -8.98 13.85 -16.90
CA HIS A 71 -8.54 12.47 -17.13
C HIS A 71 -7.22 12.19 -16.40
N LYS A 72 -6.29 13.15 -16.39
CA LYS A 72 -5.04 13.02 -15.63
C LYS A 72 -5.27 13.00 -14.12
N SER A 73 -6.21 13.80 -13.61
CA SER A 73 -6.66 13.74 -12.21
C SER A 73 -7.15 12.33 -11.86
N TRP A 74 -8.00 11.74 -12.71
CA TRP A 74 -8.49 10.38 -12.52
C TRP A 74 -7.37 9.34 -12.50
N VAL A 75 -6.41 9.44 -13.43
CA VAL A 75 -5.25 8.54 -13.47
C VAL A 75 -4.44 8.59 -12.18
N ILE A 76 -4.14 9.80 -11.68
CA ILE A 76 -3.41 9.99 -10.42
C ILE A 76 -4.22 9.40 -9.26
N ASP A 77 -5.53 9.67 -9.19
CA ASP A 77 -6.40 9.14 -8.16
C ASP A 77 -6.41 7.60 -8.14
N GLN A 78 -6.58 6.96 -9.30
CA GLN A 78 -6.58 5.50 -9.39
C GLN A 78 -5.21 4.88 -9.04
N MET A 79 -4.10 5.52 -9.42
CA MET A 79 -2.77 5.08 -9.00
C MET A 79 -2.61 5.15 -7.48
N VAL A 80 -3.08 6.23 -6.85
CA VAL A 80 -2.99 6.40 -5.39
C VAL A 80 -3.88 5.39 -4.67
N ARG A 81 -5.10 5.13 -5.14
CA ARG A 81 -5.95 4.05 -4.59
C ARG A 81 -5.25 2.69 -4.63
N SER A 82 -4.62 2.36 -5.76
CA SER A 82 -3.86 1.11 -5.92
C SER A 82 -2.71 1.00 -4.90
N LEU A 83 -1.94 2.07 -4.74
CA LEU A 83 -0.74 2.06 -3.88
C LEU A 83 -1.05 2.15 -2.38
N SER A 84 -2.11 2.88 -2.01
CA SER A 84 -2.47 3.10 -0.61
C SER A 84 -3.42 2.03 -0.06
N GLY A 85 -4.20 1.36 -0.90
CA GLY A 85 -5.16 0.34 -0.47
C GLY A 85 -6.11 0.90 0.60
N ASN A 86 -6.14 0.25 1.77
CA ASN A 86 -7.00 0.66 2.89
C ASN A 86 -6.63 2.04 3.49
N ASP A 87 -5.43 2.54 3.22
CA ASP A 87 -4.97 3.86 3.70
C ASP A 87 -5.41 5.02 2.80
N TYR A 88 -6.13 4.76 1.70
CA TYR A 88 -6.50 5.79 0.71
C TYR A 88 -7.15 7.03 1.34
N GLU A 89 -8.13 6.84 2.22
CA GLU A 89 -8.87 7.94 2.86
C GLU A 89 -7.94 8.82 3.71
N ARG A 90 -6.99 8.19 4.42
CA ARG A 90 -5.97 8.89 5.20
C ARG A 90 -5.03 9.66 4.29
N VAL A 91 -4.55 9.04 3.22
CA VAL A 91 -3.66 9.68 2.22
C VAL A 91 -4.32 10.90 1.58
N VAL A 92 -5.59 10.79 1.15
CA VAL A 92 -6.32 11.92 0.55
C VAL A 92 -6.55 13.03 1.57
N LYS A 93 -6.88 12.68 2.82
CA LYS A 93 -7.03 13.67 3.89
C LYS A 93 -5.72 14.43 4.11
N GLU A 94 -4.60 13.72 4.26
CA GLU A 94 -3.28 14.31 4.43
C GLU A 94 -2.89 15.18 3.22
N ALA A 95 -3.20 14.76 1.99
CA ALA A 95 -2.94 15.53 0.78
C ALA A 95 -3.74 16.84 0.70
N ARG A 96 -4.92 16.91 1.34
CA ARG A 96 -5.75 18.13 1.42
C ARG A 96 -5.28 19.08 2.53
N SER A 97 -4.61 18.57 3.55
CA SER A 97 -4.00 19.36 4.63
C SER A 97 -2.71 20.02 4.13
N GLY A 98 -2.85 21.11 3.37
CA GLY A 98 -1.73 21.91 2.87
C GLY A 98 -1.09 22.80 3.94
N GLU A 99 -0.32 23.80 3.50
CA GLU A 99 0.54 24.63 4.37
C GLU A 99 -0.23 25.43 5.45
N ASP A 100 -1.51 25.75 5.21
CA ASP A 100 -2.37 26.54 6.10
C ASP A 100 -3.34 25.69 6.95
N GLY A 101 -3.16 24.36 6.97
CA GLY A 101 -4.01 23.41 7.70
C GLY A 101 -5.01 22.65 6.84
N ASP A 102 -5.99 22.01 7.47
CA ASP A 102 -6.96 21.13 6.82
C ASP A 102 -7.72 21.85 5.67
N ASN A 103 -7.81 21.19 4.51
CA ASN A 103 -8.46 21.68 3.29
C ASN A 103 -7.81 22.89 2.59
N SER A 104 -6.52 23.13 2.81
CA SER A 104 -5.77 24.13 2.03
C SER A 104 -5.58 23.74 0.56
N TYR A 105 -5.62 22.43 0.26
CA TYR A 105 -5.58 21.89 -1.10
C TYR A 105 -6.82 21.06 -1.43
N SER A 106 -7.12 20.94 -2.72
CA SER A 106 -8.21 20.10 -3.22
C SER A 106 -7.67 18.78 -3.80
N TRP A 107 -8.42 17.69 -3.62
CA TRP A 107 -8.16 16.41 -4.28
C TRP A 107 -9.27 16.13 -5.28
N ASP A 108 -8.93 16.18 -6.57
CA ASP A 108 -9.83 15.91 -7.69
C ASP A 108 -9.75 14.43 -8.08
N GLU A 109 -10.86 13.72 -7.94
CA GLU A 109 -10.96 12.30 -8.35
C GLU A 109 -11.08 12.13 -9.88
N GLY A 110 -11.23 13.24 -10.60
CA GLY A 110 -11.26 13.29 -12.06
C GLY A 110 -12.46 12.60 -12.69
N ILE A 111 -12.35 12.36 -14.00
CA ILE A 111 -13.32 11.59 -14.80
C ILE A 111 -12.55 10.52 -15.58
N ALA A 112 -13.10 9.31 -15.65
CA ALA A 112 -12.51 8.22 -16.41
C ALA A 112 -12.31 8.60 -17.90
N PRO A 113 -11.15 8.28 -18.51
CA PRO A 113 -10.84 8.59 -19.92
C PRO A 113 -11.75 7.93 -20.97
#